data_AF-A0A329ZBZ9-F1
#
_entry.id   AF-A0A329ZBZ9-F1
#
_cell.length_a   1.000
_cell.length_b   1.000
_cell.length_c   1.000
_cell.angle_alpha   90.00
_cell.angle_beta   90.00
_cell.angle_gamma   90.00
#
_symmetry.space_group_name_H-M   'P 1'
#
loop_
_entity.id
_entity.type
_entity.pdbx_description
1 polymer ?
#
loop_
_entity_poly.entity_id
_entity_poly.type
_entity_poly.pdbx_seq_one_letter_code
_entity_poly.pdbx_strand_id
1 'polypeptide(L)'
;MKKIFYILAISAIASSFIVGCGNANLTNISNSLDSETAEILKNCDLGKANSCYALGMQYIKSHSANPLESHKSAIKYMEKSCDLGYGRGCAVLGLLYDSSLNSGTPKEILSDESKSFEYLIKACDEYEVRESCMSLERKYQYKFEDEQDPNLKNEYKQKAESYSKKAKDLESTK
;
A
#
# COMPACT_ATOMS: atom_id res chain seq x y z
N MET A 1 -46.80 0.74 49.79
CA MET A 1 -46.52 0.77 51.25
C MET A 1 -45.10 0.28 51.48
N LYS A 2 -44.32 1.01 52.32
CA LYS A 2 -42.90 0.78 52.72
C LYS A 2 -41.88 1.02 51.58
N LYS A 3 -41.13 2.12 51.47
CA LYS A 3 -40.26 2.89 52.40
C LYS A 3 -39.11 2.08 53.00
N ILE A 4 -37.88 2.50 52.61
CA ILE A 4 -36.61 2.53 53.36
C ILE A 4 -35.74 1.26 53.30
N PHE A 5 -34.60 1.34 52.62
CA PHE A 5 -33.26 1.33 53.25
C PHE A 5 -32.26 2.11 52.37
N TYR A 6 -31.89 3.28 52.89
CA TYR A 6 -30.65 4.00 52.59
C TYR A 6 -29.46 3.18 53.13
N ILE A 7 -28.30 3.17 52.46
CA ILE A 7 -26.94 3.33 53.02
C ILE A 7 -25.92 3.32 51.86
N LEU A 8 -25.32 4.50 51.63
CA LEU A 8 -23.90 4.81 51.36
C LEU A 8 -23.14 3.93 50.33
N ALA A 9 -22.55 4.48 49.27
CA ALA A 9 -21.44 5.41 49.37
C ALA A 9 -21.28 6.34 48.14
N ILE A 10 -21.06 7.61 48.45
CA ILE A 10 -20.48 8.62 47.57
C ILE A 10 -18.96 8.55 47.75
N SER A 11 -18.22 8.38 46.66
CA SER A 11 -16.90 8.99 46.44
C SER A 11 -16.63 8.94 44.94
N ALA A 12 -16.90 10.04 44.24
CA ALA A 12 -15.91 11.07 43.90
C ALA A 12 -15.32 10.82 42.51
N ILE A 13 -15.47 11.87 41.70
CA ILE A 13 -15.20 12.01 40.28
C ILE A 13 -13.69 12.01 40.01
N ALA A 14 -13.25 11.39 38.92
CA ALA A 14 -12.11 11.90 38.16
C ALA A 14 -12.24 11.51 36.68
N SER A 15 -12.53 12.52 35.88
CA SER A 15 -12.44 12.60 34.43
C SER A 15 -11.15 12.02 33.86
N SER A 16 -11.26 11.21 32.81
CA SER A 16 -10.30 11.20 31.70
C SER A 16 -10.96 10.55 30.48
N PHE A 17 -11.26 11.38 29.49
CA PHE A 17 -11.38 10.98 28.10
C PHE A 17 -10.09 10.24 27.71
N ILE A 18 -10.19 8.96 27.38
CA ILE A 18 -9.20 8.34 26.49
C ILE A 18 -9.91 8.15 25.16
N VAL A 19 -9.48 9.00 24.23
CA VAL A 19 -9.66 8.90 22.78
C VAL A 19 -9.50 7.45 22.36
N GLY A 20 -10.44 6.96 21.54
CA GLY A 20 -10.36 5.63 20.95
C GLY A 20 -9.03 5.43 20.23
N CYS A 21 -8.18 4.54 20.77
CA CYS A 21 -7.18 3.88 19.96
C CYS A 21 -7.94 2.90 19.07
N GLY A 22 -7.92 3.16 17.76
CA GLY A 22 -8.49 2.27 16.77
C GLY A 22 -7.98 0.84 16.97
N ASN A 23 -8.91 -0.11 16.97
CA ASN A 23 -8.62 -1.53 16.96
C ASN A 23 -7.89 -1.89 15.66
N ALA A 24 -6.56 -1.80 15.65
CA ALA A 24 -5.76 -2.60 14.75
C ALA A 24 -5.67 -4.01 15.36
N ASN A 25 -6.45 -4.95 14.81
CA ASN A 25 -6.32 -6.37 15.10
C ASN A 25 -4.86 -6.82 14.90
N LEU A 26 -4.15 -7.10 16.00
CA LEU A 26 -2.77 -7.61 16.03
C LEU A 26 -2.71 -9.14 16.19
N THR A 27 -3.79 -9.87 15.92
CA THR A 27 -3.94 -11.27 16.38
C THR A 27 -3.44 -12.36 15.43
N ASN A 28 -2.60 -12.07 14.42
CA ASN A 28 -2.04 -13.13 13.56
C ASN A 28 -0.55 -12.95 13.18
N ILE A 29 0.26 -12.46 14.12
CA ILE A 29 1.72 -12.68 14.11
C ILE A 29 2.15 -13.28 15.46
N SER A 30 1.30 -14.11 16.06
CA SER A 30 1.66 -14.88 17.25
C SER A 30 2.40 -16.14 16.84
N ASN A 31 3.66 -15.98 16.45
CA ASN A 31 4.77 -16.90 16.75
C ASN A 31 6.07 -16.25 16.24
N SER A 32 6.78 -15.62 17.19
CA SER A 32 8.00 -14.82 17.07
C SER A 32 7.92 -13.55 16.22
N LEU A 33 7.41 -12.45 16.77
CA LEU A 33 7.94 -11.14 16.41
C LEU A 33 9.40 -11.13 16.90
N ASP A 34 10.37 -11.27 16.01
CA ASP A 34 11.75 -10.95 16.37
C ASP A 34 11.84 -9.45 16.75
N SER A 35 12.82 -9.10 17.57
CA SER A 35 13.04 -7.71 18.00
C SER A 35 13.18 -6.74 16.82
N GLU A 36 13.62 -7.25 15.67
CA GLU A 36 13.83 -6.50 14.44
C GLU A 36 12.50 -6.04 13.82
N THR A 37 11.53 -6.95 13.69
CA THR A 37 10.19 -6.62 13.16
C THR A 37 9.45 -5.64 14.07
N ALA A 38 9.62 -5.77 15.40
CA ALA A 38 9.07 -4.82 16.37
C ALA A 38 9.63 -3.40 16.18
N GLU A 39 10.93 -3.29 15.92
CA GLU A 39 11.58 -2.01 15.66
C GLU A 39 11.14 -1.39 14.32
N ILE A 40 11.03 -2.19 13.27
CA ILE A 40 10.54 -1.74 11.96
C ILE A 40 9.11 -1.19 12.08
N LEU A 41 8.23 -1.89 12.80
CA LEU A 41 6.86 -1.44 13.05
C LEU A 41 6.84 -0.09 13.79
N LYS A 42 7.58 0.01 14.92
CA LYS A 42 7.68 1.26 15.68
C LYS A 42 8.16 2.42 14.80
N ASN A 43 9.18 2.19 13.98
CA ASN A 43 9.72 3.20 13.08
C ASN A 43 8.70 3.62 12.00
N CYS A 44 7.94 2.68 11.45
CA CYS A 44 6.83 2.98 10.55
C CYS A 44 5.74 3.81 11.24
N ASP A 45 5.41 3.49 12.50
CA ASP A 45 4.45 4.25 13.31
C ASP A 45 4.91 5.66 13.64
N LEU A 46 6.22 5.87 13.72
CA LEU A 46 6.85 7.18 13.82
C LEU A 46 6.98 7.91 12.47
N GLY A 47 6.39 7.39 11.38
CA GLY A 47 6.35 8.06 10.09
C GLY A 47 7.58 7.84 9.20
N LYS A 48 8.46 6.88 9.52
CA LYS A 48 9.58 6.53 8.63
C LYS A 48 9.06 5.69 7.46
N ALA A 49 8.90 6.34 6.30
CA ALA A 49 8.32 5.76 5.09
C ALA A 49 9.03 4.47 4.64
N ASN A 50 10.36 4.44 4.66
CA ASN A 50 11.17 3.27 4.31
C ASN A 50 10.97 2.08 5.27
N SER A 51 10.66 2.34 6.54
CA SER A 51 10.32 1.28 7.50
C SER A 51 8.93 0.70 7.21
N CYS A 52 7.96 1.52 6.82
CA CYS A 52 6.66 1.03 6.35
C CYS A 52 6.81 0.16 5.09
N TYR A 53 7.64 0.59 4.14
CA TYR A 53 7.98 -0.21 2.97
C TYR A 53 8.60 -1.56 3.37
N ALA A 54 9.57 -1.56 4.28
CA ALA A 54 10.23 -2.78 4.73
C ALA A 54 9.24 -3.76 5.35
N LEU A 55 8.32 -3.26 6.19
CA LEU A 55 7.27 -4.07 6.81
C LEU A 55 6.33 -4.66 5.75
N GLY A 56 5.89 -3.86 4.78
CA GLY A 56 5.08 -4.36 3.65
C GLY A 56 5.79 -5.46 2.86
N MET A 57 7.10 -5.31 2.61
CA MET A 57 7.90 -6.34 1.93
C MET A 57 8.03 -7.63 2.75
N GLN A 58 8.08 -7.55 4.08
CA GLN A 58 8.07 -8.74 4.93
C GLN A 58 6.78 -9.53 4.75
N TYR A 59 5.62 -8.86 4.73
CA TYR A 59 4.35 -9.52 4.47
C TYR A 59 4.29 -10.16 3.07
N ILE A 60 4.74 -9.45 2.02
CA ILE A 60 4.78 -10.00 0.65
C ILE A 60 5.62 -11.29 0.58
N LYS A 61 6.75 -11.32 1.29
CA LYS A 61 7.68 -12.47 1.29
C LYS A 61 7.29 -13.57 2.27
N SER A 62 6.38 -13.29 3.21
CA SER A 62 6.03 -14.26 4.25
C SER A 62 5.30 -15.46 3.65
N HIS A 63 5.68 -16.65 4.10
CA HIS A 63 4.98 -17.90 3.78
C HIS A 63 3.81 -18.11 4.74
N SER A 64 3.00 -17.07 4.94
CA SER A 64 1.91 -17.07 5.91
C SER A 64 0.93 -18.21 5.62
N ALA A 65 0.50 -18.91 6.67
CA ALA A 65 -0.59 -19.88 6.60
C ALA A 65 -1.92 -19.23 6.15
N ASN A 66 -2.00 -17.90 6.19
CA ASN A 66 -3.08 -17.10 5.60
C ASN A 66 -2.50 -16.06 4.62
N PRO A 67 -2.35 -16.43 3.33
CA PRO A 67 -1.83 -15.53 2.30
C PRO A 67 -2.67 -14.26 2.12
N LEU A 68 -4.00 -14.36 2.25
CA LEU A 68 -4.92 -13.23 2.09
C LEU A 68 -4.65 -12.12 3.11
N GLU A 69 -4.58 -12.47 4.40
CA GLU A 69 -4.32 -11.48 5.45
C GLU A 69 -2.92 -10.88 5.35
N SER A 70 -1.95 -11.67 4.89
CA SER A 70 -0.62 -11.16 4.60
C SER A 70 -0.64 -10.10 3.50
N HIS A 71 -1.34 -10.36 2.39
CA HIS A 71 -1.47 -9.41 1.28
C HIS A 71 -2.19 -8.11 1.69
N LYS A 72 -3.26 -8.19 2.50
CA LYS A 72 -3.92 -7.00 3.05
C LYS A 72 -2.98 -6.18 3.91
N SER A 73 -2.17 -6.83 4.74
CA SER A 73 -1.17 -6.16 5.56
C SER A 73 -0.08 -5.51 4.71
N ALA A 74 0.40 -6.20 3.67
CA ALA A 74 1.34 -5.65 2.71
C ALA A 74 0.82 -4.36 2.06
N ILE A 75 -0.42 -4.37 1.56
CA ILE A 75 -1.06 -3.19 0.96
C ILE A 75 -1.12 -2.05 1.97
N LYS A 76 -1.63 -2.29 3.18
CA LYS A 76 -1.73 -1.27 4.23
C LYS A 76 -0.39 -0.56 4.48
N TYR A 77 0.71 -1.32 4.60
CA TYR A 77 2.01 -0.73 4.87
C TYR A 77 2.65 -0.08 3.63
N MET A 78 2.34 -0.58 2.43
CA MET A 78 2.76 0.05 1.17
C MET A 78 2.01 1.37 0.91
N GLU A 79 0.71 1.44 1.22
CA GLU A 79 -0.10 2.68 1.19
C GLU A 79 0.52 3.71 2.12
N LYS A 80 0.74 3.35 3.39
CA LYS A 80 1.40 4.23 4.36
C LYS A 80 2.79 4.68 3.89
N SER A 81 3.59 3.79 3.30
CA SER A 81 4.89 4.15 2.71
C SER A 81 4.76 5.16 1.57
N CYS A 82 3.78 4.95 0.68
CA CYS A 82 3.50 5.81 -0.47
C CYS A 82 3.05 7.21 -0.01
N ASP A 83 2.16 7.27 0.97
CA ASP A 83 1.62 8.53 1.52
C ASP A 83 2.68 9.32 2.31
N LEU A 84 3.65 8.63 2.90
CA LEU A 84 4.81 9.25 3.55
C LEU A 84 5.93 9.65 2.56
N GLY A 85 5.69 9.57 1.24
CA GLY A 85 6.61 10.08 0.23
C GLY A 85 7.66 9.10 -0.28
N TYR A 86 7.61 7.83 0.13
CA TYR A 86 8.54 6.83 -0.40
C TYR A 86 7.93 6.15 -1.62
N GLY A 87 8.22 6.72 -2.80
CA GLY A 87 7.62 6.32 -4.08
C GLY A 87 7.72 4.84 -4.44
N ARG A 88 8.71 4.11 -3.90
CA ARG A 88 8.80 2.65 -4.06
C ARG A 88 7.59 1.92 -3.46
N GLY A 89 6.97 2.47 -2.41
CA GLY A 89 5.70 1.97 -1.87
C GLY A 89 4.57 2.08 -2.89
N CYS A 90 4.45 3.24 -3.56
CA CYS A 90 3.48 3.44 -4.64
C CYS A 90 3.76 2.49 -5.82
N ALA A 91 5.03 2.32 -6.21
CA ALA A 91 5.40 1.40 -7.27
C ALA A 91 4.97 -0.04 -6.97
N VAL A 92 5.18 -0.51 -5.73
CA VAL A 92 4.74 -1.85 -5.31
C VAL A 92 3.22 -1.96 -5.29
N LEU A 93 2.47 -0.95 -4.84
CA LEU A 93 1.00 -0.97 -4.94
C LEU A 93 0.52 -1.08 -6.38
N GLY A 94 1.13 -0.30 -7.27
CA GLY A 94 0.85 -0.36 -8.71
C GLY A 94 1.01 -1.76 -9.29
N LEU A 95 2.06 -2.46 -8.86
CA LEU A 95 2.30 -3.87 -9.20
C LEU A 95 1.27 -4.77 -8.53
N LEU A 96 1.03 -4.67 -7.21
CA LEU A 96 0.10 -5.51 -6.44
C LEU A 96 -1.36 -5.45 -6.93
N TYR A 97 -1.75 -4.34 -7.56
CA TYR A 97 -3.07 -4.20 -8.18
C TYR A 97 -3.12 -4.69 -9.64
N ASP A 98 -1.97 -4.95 -10.27
CA ASP A 98 -1.84 -5.39 -11.66
C ASP A 98 -1.89 -6.93 -11.77
N SER A 99 -2.97 -7.45 -12.36
CA SER A 99 -3.14 -8.90 -12.56
C SER A 99 -2.11 -9.53 -13.51
N SER A 100 -1.55 -8.74 -14.43
CA SER A 100 -0.60 -9.21 -15.44
C SER A 100 0.84 -9.28 -14.91
N LEU A 101 1.14 -8.55 -13.83
CA LEU A 101 2.48 -8.46 -13.23
C LEU A 101 2.63 -9.26 -11.94
N ASN A 102 1.53 -9.79 -11.37
CA ASN A 102 1.51 -10.49 -10.08
C ASN A 102 1.43 -12.02 -10.15
N SER A 103 2.33 -12.67 -10.91
CA SER A 103 2.35 -14.13 -11.12
C SER A 103 2.56 -15.01 -9.87
N GLY A 104 2.46 -14.47 -8.65
CA GLY A 104 2.56 -15.21 -7.39
C GLY A 104 1.58 -14.78 -6.29
N THR A 105 0.71 -13.80 -6.54
CA THR A 105 -0.35 -13.41 -5.59
C THR A 105 -1.64 -14.16 -5.94
N PRO A 106 -2.52 -14.49 -4.96
CA PRO A 106 -3.81 -15.07 -5.26
C PRO A 106 -4.60 -14.18 -6.25
N LYS A 107 -4.74 -14.68 -7.49
CA LYS A 107 -5.17 -13.95 -8.71
C LYS A 107 -6.52 -13.22 -8.56
N GLU A 108 -7.36 -13.65 -7.63
CA GLU A 108 -8.72 -13.14 -7.45
C GLU A 108 -8.85 -12.03 -6.40
N ILE A 109 -7.81 -11.72 -5.63
CA ILE A 109 -8.00 -10.94 -4.41
C ILE A 109 -7.75 -9.44 -4.62
N LEU A 110 -6.88 -9.06 -5.55
CA LEU A 110 -6.33 -7.68 -5.60
C LEU A 110 -6.26 -7.06 -6.99
N SER A 111 -6.82 -7.69 -8.03
CA SER A 111 -6.78 -7.08 -9.37
C SER A 111 -7.70 -5.86 -9.45
N ASP A 112 -7.12 -4.66 -9.52
CA ASP A 112 -7.83 -3.41 -9.78
C ASP A 112 -6.97 -2.55 -10.71
N GLU A 113 -7.25 -2.63 -12.01
CA GLU A 113 -6.47 -1.93 -13.02
C GLU A 113 -6.48 -0.40 -12.82
N SER A 114 -7.57 0.16 -12.29
CA SER A 114 -7.65 1.61 -12.05
C SER A 114 -6.66 2.02 -10.96
N LYS A 115 -6.63 1.28 -9.85
CA LYS A 115 -5.64 1.50 -8.77
C LYS A 115 -4.22 1.22 -9.23
N SER A 116 -4.01 0.20 -10.07
CA SER A 116 -2.70 -0.07 -10.67
C SER A 116 -2.20 1.17 -11.42
N PHE A 117 -3.00 1.74 -12.32
CA PHE A 117 -2.64 2.97 -13.03
C PHE A 117 -2.41 4.15 -12.09
N GLU A 118 -3.29 4.38 -11.11
CA GLU A 118 -3.17 5.48 -10.15
C GLU A 118 -1.83 5.45 -9.42
N TYR A 119 -1.49 4.30 -8.81
CA TYR A 119 -0.26 4.17 -8.05
C TYR A 119 1.00 4.18 -8.93
N LEU A 120 0.94 3.61 -10.14
CA LEU A 120 2.05 3.69 -11.08
C LEU A 120 2.28 5.12 -11.57
N ILE A 121 1.22 5.86 -11.87
CA ILE A 121 1.28 7.29 -12.25
C ILE A 121 1.90 8.06 -11.10
N LYS A 122 1.38 7.95 -9.88
CA LYS A 122 1.94 8.62 -8.70
C LYS A 122 3.42 8.30 -8.50
N ALA A 123 3.80 7.03 -8.59
CA ALA A 123 5.19 6.59 -8.47
C ALA A 123 6.12 7.17 -9.54
N CYS A 124 5.68 7.20 -10.80
CA CYS A 124 6.48 7.74 -11.91
C CYS A 124 6.51 9.27 -11.92
N ASP A 125 5.34 9.90 -11.73
CA ASP A 125 5.15 11.32 -11.96
C ASP A 125 5.52 12.20 -10.79
N GLU A 126 5.23 11.75 -9.57
CA GLU A 126 5.53 12.52 -8.36
C GLU A 126 6.85 12.09 -7.73
N TYR A 127 7.17 10.80 -7.79
CA TYR A 127 8.33 10.23 -7.08
C TYR A 127 9.44 9.72 -7.99
N GLU A 128 9.32 9.92 -9.30
CA GLU A 128 10.38 9.64 -10.28
C GLU A 128 10.91 8.18 -10.21
N VAL A 129 10.02 7.24 -9.86
CA VAL A 129 10.35 5.81 -9.84
C VAL A 129 10.36 5.29 -11.26
N ARG A 130 11.57 5.19 -11.83
CA ARG A 130 11.82 4.71 -13.20
C ARG A 130 11.07 3.42 -13.55
N GLU A 131 11.04 2.47 -12.64
CA GLU A 131 10.37 1.18 -12.84
C GLU A 131 8.86 1.31 -13.05
N SER A 132 8.24 2.31 -12.42
CA SER A 132 6.83 2.63 -12.62
C SER A 132 6.59 3.29 -13.98
N CYS A 133 7.50 4.16 -14.43
CA CYS A 133 7.42 4.73 -15.79
C CYS A 133 7.50 3.64 -16.86
N MET A 134 8.42 2.68 -16.72
CA MET A 134 8.50 1.52 -17.63
C MET A 134 7.23 0.66 -17.59
N SER A 135 6.59 0.56 -16.43
CA SER A 135 5.35 -0.20 -16.30
C SER A 135 4.18 0.52 -16.98
N LEU A 136 4.08 1.85 -16.88
CA LEU A 136 3.11 2.65 -17.61
C LEU A 136 3.31 2.58 -19.11
N GLU A 137 4.56 2.64 -19.60
CA GLU A 137 4.88 2.42 -21.02
C GLU A 137 4.27 1.11 -21.53
N ARG A 138 4.55 -0.01 -20.86
CA ARG A 138 4.02 -1.32 -21.25
C ARG A 138 2.49 -1.36 -21.22
N LYS A 139 1.86 -0.78 -20.19
CA LYS A 139 0.39 -0.74 -20.09
C LYS A 139 -0.25 0.08 -21.21
N TYR A 140 0.35 1.21 -21.60
CA TYR A 140 -0.13 2.00 -22.72
C TYR A 140 0.14 1.35 -24.08
N GLN A 141 1.25 0.62 -24.24
CA GLN A 141 1.49 -0.21 -25.43
C GLN A 141 0.42 -1.28 -25.59
N TYR A 142 0.09 -2.01 -24.52
CA TYR A 142 -0.98 -3.00 -24.54
C TYR A 142 -2.33 -2.36 -24.93
N LYS A 143 -2.69 -1.22 -24.33
CA LYS A 143 -3.90 -0.47 -24.71
C LYS A 143 -3.88 -0.01 -26.17
N PHE A 144 -2.73 0.41 -26.69
CA PHE A 144 -2.57 0.78 -28.10
C PHE A 144 -2.83 -0.40 -29.05
N GLU A 145 -2.38 -1.60 -28.68
CA GLU A 145 -2.56 -2.82 -29.47
C GLU A 145 -4.02 -3.26 -29.52
N ASP A 146 -4.73 -3.17 -28.39
CA ASP A 146 -6.12 -3.61 -28.22
C ASP A 146 -7.17 -2.57 -28.71
N GLU A 147 -6.78 -1.29 -28.82
CA GLU A 147 -7.70 -0.20 -29.17
C GLU A 147 -8.00 -0.08 -30.68
N GLN A 148 -9.29 0.08 -30.99
CA GLN A 148 -9.82 0.23 -32.35
C GLN A 148 -10.11 1.70 -32.70
N ASP A 149 -10.44 2.54 -31.72
CA ASP A 149 -10.66 3.97 -31.95
C ASP A 149 -9.33 4.66 -32.33
N PRO A 150 -9.21 5.27 -33.52
CA PRO A 150 -7.95 5.87 -33.97
C PRO A 150 -7.43 7.01 -33.09
N ASN A 151 -8.32 7.76 -32.44
CA ASN A 151 -7.95 8.89 -31.58
C ASN A 151 -7.38 8.36 -30.26
N LEU A 152 -8.08 7.41 -29.62
CA LEU A 152 -7.60 6.77 -28.40
C LEU A 152 -6.31 5.99 -28.65
N LYS A 153 -6.23 5.30 -29.79
CA LYS A 153 -5.02 4.59 -30.21
C LYS A 153 -3.82 5.53 -30.31
N ASN A 154 -3.99 6.68 -30.96
CA ASN A 154 -2.93 7.69 -31.04
C ASN A 154 -2.59 8.29 -29.66
N GLU A 155 -3.57 8.52 -28.80
CA GLU A 155 -3.35 8.98 -27.43
C GLU A 155 -2.50 7.97 -26.62
N TYR A 156 -2.84 6.68 -26.66
CA TYR A 156 -2.09 5.64 -25.96
C TYR A 156 -0.67 5.50 -26.49
N LYS A 157 -0.48 5.60 -27.81
CA LYS A 157 0.85 5.63 -28.41
C LYS A 157 1.69 6.79 -27.86
N GLN A 158 1.15 8.01 -27.84
CA GLN A 158 1.85 9.19 -27.32
C GLN A 158 2.19 9.04 -25.82
N LYS A 159 1.27 8.48 -25.02
CA LYS A 159 1.53 8.22 -23.60
C LYS A 159 2.64 7.18 -23.42
N ALA A 160 2.63 6.08 -24.17
CA ALA A 160 3.69 5.09 -24.13
C ALA A 160 5.06 5.70 -24.45
N GLU A 161 5.15 6.50 -25.52
CA GLU A 161 6.38 7.20 -25.92
C GLU A 161 6.86 8.18 -24.82
N SER A 162 5.93 8.93 -24.22
CA SER A 162 6.21 9.87 -23.13
C SER A 162 6.82 9.16 -21.91
N TYR A 163 6.20 8.08 -21.44
CA TYR A 163 6.72 7.32 -20.30
C TYR A 163 8.03 6.59 -20.60
N SER A 164 8.20 6.09 -21.83
CA SER A 164 9.47 5.50 -22.31
C SER A 164 10.61 6.52 -22.24
N LYS A 165 10.37 7.74 -22.72
CA LYS A 165 11.33 8.85 -22.65
C LYS A 165 11.65 9.19 -21.19
N LYS A 166 10.63 9.40 -20.36
CA LYS A 166 10.82 9.72 -18.94
C LYS A 166 11.63 8.65 -18.21
N ALA A 167 11.38 7.37 -18.47
CA ALA A 167 12.17 6.28 -17.89
C ALA A 167 13.66 6.33 -18.29
N LYS A 168 13.97 6.71 -19.54
CA LYS A 168 15.35 6.87 -20.02
C LYS A 168 16.02 8.08 -19.37
N ASP A 169 15.30 9.19 -19.26
CA ASP A 169 15.80 10.41 -18.61
C ASP A 169 16.18 10.13 -17.14
N LEU A 170 15.35 9.35 -16.43
CA LEU A 170 15.60 8.89 -15.05
C LEU A 170 16.71 7.82 -14.90
N GLU A 171 17.16 7.22 -16.00
CA GLU A 171 18.34 6.33 -15.99
C GLU A 171 19.63 7.13 -15.93
N SER A 172 19.66 8.28 -16.61
CA SER A 172 20.84 9.14 -16.76
C SER A 172 21.18 9.97 -15.52
N THR A 173 20.31 9.95 -14.50
CA THR A 173 20.44 10.75 -13.27
C THR A 173 21.02 9.99 -12.07
N LYS A 174 21.43 8.73 -12.24
CA LYS A 174 22.08 7.88 -11.22
C LYS A 174 23.55 7.66 -11.51
#